data_AF-A0A5U2V6D9-F1
#
_entry.id   AF-A0A5U2V6D9-F1
#
_cell.length_a   1.000
_cell.length_b   1.000
_cell.length_c   1.000
_cell.angle_alpha   90.00
_cell.angle_beta   90.00
_cell.angle_gamma   90.00
#
_symmetry.space_group_name_H-M   'P 1'
#
loop_
_entity.id
_entity.type
_entity.pdbx_description
1 polymer ?
#
loop_
_entity_poly.entity_id
_entity_poly.type
_entity_poly.pdbx_seq_one_letter_code
_entity_poly.pdbx_strand_id
1 'polypeptide(L)'
;MKISYLKSSPSMIEVLKNNYEAFIIQNYKFNHLGLFHDEDSIYAVIQNYKESNTTLDEIQELYNYRFKTAGVPGPTFTEEVKDNYIKIDLRNTYEKVSLFGQPFNAFEFNNNIRIAIPSKFHPFHVDMKWSDNSFTFTFNKELTPNDIDEIILICESL
;
A
#
# COMPACT_ATOMS: atom_id res chain seq x y z
N MET A 1 -13.97 10.24 17.07
CA MET A 1 -13.35 9.13 17.82
C MET A 1 -11.85 9.37 17.80
N LYS A 2 -11.20 9.48 18.97
CA LYS A 2 -9.74 9.66 19.06
C LYS A 2 -9.06 8.32 18.79
N ILE A 3 -7.99 8.32 18.00
CA ILE A 3 -7.19 7.13 17.68
C ILE A 3 -5.89 7.16 18.48
N SER A 4 -5.71 6.22 19.41
CA SER A 4 -4.45 6.05 20.12
C SER A 4 -3.50 5.19 19.30
N TYR A 5 -2.29 5.69 19.06
CA TYR A 5 -1.27 4.96 18.31
C TYR A 5 -0.92 3.63 18.99
N LEU A 6 -0.72 3.64 20.31
CA LEU A 6 -0.34 2.44 21.08
C LEU A 6 -1.46 1.39 21.17
N LYS A 7 -2.73 1.80 21.08
CA LYS A 7 -3.89 0.90 21.22
C LYS A 7 -4.48 0.46 19.87
N SER A 8 -3.99 1.00 18.76
CA SER A 8 -4.47 0.66 17.42
C SER A 8 -3.76 -0.59 16.90
N SER A 9 -4.47 -1.41 16.12
CA SER A 9 -3.82 -2.53 15.45
C SER A 9 -2.81 -2.01 14.42
N PRO A 10 -1.71 -2.73 14.15
CA PRO A 10 -0.77 -2.36 13.10
C PRO A 10 -1.44 -2.14 11.74
N SER A 11 -2.43 -2.98 11.41
CA SER A 11 -3.22 -2.83 10.18
C SER A 11 -3.99 -1.51 10.11
N MET A 12 -4.49 -0.99 11.23
CA MET A 12 -5.20 0.28 11.27
C MET A 12 -4.25 1.46 11.06
N ILE A 13 -3.05 1.39 11.66
CA ILE A 13 -2.00 2.39 11.45
C ILE A 13 -1.55 2.41 9.98
N GLU A 14 -1.38 1.24 9.37
CA GLU A 14 -1.01 1.15 7.95
C GLU A 14 -2.09 1.71 7.01
N VAL A 15 -3.38 1.44 7.30
CA VAL A 15 -4.48 2.07 6.55
C VAL A 15 -4.48 3.59 6.72
N LEU A 16 -4.20 4.10 7.93
CA LEU A 16 -4.10 5.54 8.17
C LEU A 16 -2.95 6.17 7.40
N LYS A 17 -1.74 5.58 7.45
CA LYS A 17 -0.58 6.02 6.65
C LYS A 17 -0.95 6.05 5.17
N ASN A 18 -1.62 5.02 4.69
CA ASN A 18 -2.04 4.93 3.30
C ASN A 18 -2.98 6.07 2.88
N ASN A 19 -4.05 6.28 3.65
CA ASN A 19 -5.01 7.34 3.38
C ASN A 19 -4.35 8.73 3.39
N TYR A 20 -3.41 8.96 4.32
CA TYR A 20 -2.68 10.21 4.41
C TYR A 20 -1.68 10.41 3.27
N GLU A 21 -0.98 9.37 2.83
CA GLU A 21 -0.10 9.43 1.66
C GLU A 21 -0.88 9.78 0.39
N ALA A 22 -2.05 9.18 0.18
CA ALA A 22 -2.94 9.54 -0.92
C ALA A 22 -3.41 11.00 -0.83
N PHE A 23 -3.69 11.47 0.39
CA PHE A 23 -4.04 12.87 0.65
C PHE A 23 -2.91 13.82 0.30
N ILE A 24 -1.66 13.52 0.69
CA ILE A 24 -0.48 14.33 0.35
C ILE A 24 -0.34 14.47 -1.16
N ILE A 25 -0.40 13.35 -1.90
CA ILE A 25 -0.19 13.35 -3.36
C ILE A 25 -1.22 14.23 -4.06
N GLN A 26 -2.49 14.12 -3.68
CA GLN A 26 -3.57 14.89 -4.31
C GLN A 26 -3.68 16.33 -3.80
N ASN A 27 -3.04 16.65 -2.67
CA ASN A 27 -3.07 17.98 -2.06
C ASN A 27 -1.65 18.51 -1.83
N TYR A 28 -0.80 18.38 -2.86
CA TYR A 28 0.60 18.81 -2.86
C TYR A 28 0.79 20.31 -2.60
N LYS A 29 -0.26 21.11 -2.76
CA LYS A 29 -0.28 22.56 -2.49
C LYS A 29 -0.10 22.90 -1.01
N PHE A 30 -0.38 21.96 -0.10
CA PHE A 30 -0.18 22.17 1.33
C PHE A 30 1.24 21.76 1.74
N ASN A 31 1.81 22.47 2.72
CA ASN A 31 3.09 22.09 3.30
C ASN A 31 2.88 21.02 4.38
N HIS A 32 2.96 19.75 3.99
CA HIS A 32 2.80 18.61 4.89
C HIS A 32 4.09 18.30 5.63
N LEU A 33 4.10 18.39 6.96
CA LEU A 33 5.25 18.00 7.78
C LEU A 33 5.25 16.51 8.14
N GLY A 34 4.08 15.86 8.06
CA GLY A 34 3.93 14.42 8.23
C GLY A 34 2.90 14.02 9.28
N LEU A 35 2.93 12.73 9.64
CA LEU A 35 2.14 12.16 10.72
C LEU A 35 2.94 12.08 12.00
N PHE A 36 2.25 12.30 13.11
CA PHE A 36 2.83 12.27 14.45
C PHE A 36 1.85 11.63 15.44
N HIS A 37 2.34 11.16 16.58
CA HIS A 37 1.52 10.76 17.71
C HIS A 37 2.07 11.28 19.03
N ASP A 38 1.19 11.44 20.01
CA ASP A 38 1.55 11.60 21.42
C ASP A 38 1.19 10.34 22.23
N GLU A 39 1.13 9.19 21.55
CA GLU A 39 0.71 7.87 22.07
C GLU A 39 -0.82 7.70 22.18
N ASP A 40 -1.53 8.75 22.58
CA ASP A 40 -2.98 8.76 22.79
C ASP A 40 -3.77 9.24 21.58
N SER A 41 -3.15 10.03 20.71
CA SER A 41 -3.74 10.61 19.51
C SER A 41 -2.76 10.62 18.35
N ILE A 42 -3.28 10.63 17.12
CA ILE A 42 -2.50 10.77 15.89
C ILE A 42 -2.84 12.10 15.23
N TYR A 43 -1.81 12.80 14.79
CA TYR A 43 -1.88 14.13 14.23
C TYR A 43 -1.29 14.14 12.81
N ALA A 44 -1.92 14.92 11.93
CA ALA A 44 -1.37 15.27 10.62
C ALA A 44 -1.01 16.76 10.65
N VAL A 45 0.28 17.08 10.50
CA VAL A 45 0.76 18.46 10.65
C VAL A 45 0.90 19.11 9.29
N ILE A 46 0.18 20.22 9.09
CA ILE A 46 0.19 21.01 7.86
C ILE A 46 0.44 22.47 8.18
N GLN A 47 1.49 23.02 7.59
CA GLN A 47 1.83 24.44 7.69
C GLN A 47 1.31 25.25 6.51
N ASN A 48 1.20 26.56 6.73
CA ASN A 48 0.89 27.57 5.72
C ASN A 48 -0.39 27.30 4.92
N TYR A 49 -1.31 26.48 5.44
CA TYR A 49 -2.57 26.16 4.77
C TYR A 49 -3.44 27.41 4.53
N LYS A 50 -3.28 28.45 5.34
CA LYS A 50 -3.96 29.74 5.21
C LYS A 50 -3.65 30.44 3.88
N GLU A 51 -2.46 30.20 3.30
CA GLU A 51 -2.09 30.73 1.97
C GLU A 51 -2.99 30.16 0.86
N SER A 52 -3.60 29.00 1.10
CA SER A 52 -4.58 28.38 0.20
C SER A 52 -6.03 28.79 0.49
N ASN A 53 -6.25 29.85 1.29
CA ASN A 53 -7.59 30.32 1.71
C ASN A 53 -8.48 29.20 2.27
N THR A 54 -7.91 28.36 3.15
CA THR A 54 -8.66 27.26 3.79
C THR A 54 -8.40 27.21 5.29
N THR A 55 -9.18 26.39 6.00
CA THR A 55 -9.06 26.11 7.43
C THR A 55 -8.65 24.66 7.71
N LEU A 56 -8.17 24.38 8.93
CA LEU A 56 -7.89 22.99 9.34
C LEU A 56 -9.16 22.14 9.36
N ASP A 57 -10.32 22.73 9.67
CA ASP A 57 -11.61 22.03 9.67
C ASP A 57 -12.03 21.64 8.25
N GLU A 58 -11.88 22.54 7.27
CA GLU A 58 -12.13 22.21 5.86
C GLU A 58 -11.19 21.14 5.32
N ILE A 59 -9.91 21.18 5.72
CA ILE A 59 -8.93 20.13 5.42
C ILE A 59 -9.35 18.80 6.04
N GLN A 60 -9.78 18.82 7.30
CA GLN A 60 -10.25 17.66 8.03
C GLN A 60 -11.50 17.05 7.37
N GLU A 61 -12.45 17.88 6.93
CA GLU A 61 -13.64 17.47 6.20
C GLU A 61 -13.29 16.86 4.85
N LEU A 62 -12.42 17.51 4.07
CA LEU A 62 -11.94 17.01 2.78
C LEU A 62 -11.28 15.64 2.93
N TYR A 63 -10.39 15.49 3.91
CA TYR A 63 -9.74 14.23 4.23
C TYR A 63 -10.77 13.15 4.59
N ASN A 64 -11.68 13.47 5.51
CA ASN A 64 -12.72 12.55 5.98
C ASN A 64 -13.65 12.09 4.86
N TYR A 65 -13.97 12.98 3.91
CA TYR A 65 -14.90 12.70 2.82
C TYR A 65 -14.27 11.88 1.69
N ARG A 66 -13.03 12.19 1.30
CA ARG A 66 -12.42 11.61 0.09
C ARG A 66 -11.35 10.54 0.33
N PHE A 67 -10.71 10.55 1.49
CA PHE A 67 -9.49 9.76 1.71
C PHE A 67 -9.62 8.78 2.87
N LYS A 68 -10.35 9.14 3.92
CA LYS A 68 -10.50 8.28 5.08
C LYS A 68 -11.32 7.04 4.74
N THR A 69 -10.73 5.86 4.95
CA THR A 69 -11.47 4.60 4.91
C THR A 69 -12.62 4.60 5.92
N ALA A 70 -13.80 4.15 5.48
CA ALA A 70 -14.97 4.04 6.36
C ALA A 70 -14.66 3.13 7.56
N GLY A 71 -15.09 3.55 8.76
CA GLY A 71 -14.84 2.81 10.00
C GLY A 71 -13.42 2.95 10.58
N VAL A 72 -12.47 3.54 9.86
CA VAL A 72 -11.13 3.83 10.37
C VAL A 72 -11.09 5.28 10.88
N PRO A 73 -10.67 5.53 12.13
CA PRO A 73 -10.49 6.89 12.62
C PRO A 73 -9.31 7.57 11.90
N GLY A 74 -9.46 8.87 11.62
CA GLY A 74 -8.44 9.66 10.92
C GLY A 74 -7.56 10.44 11.91
N PRO A 75 -6.42 10.99 11.44
CA PRO A 75 -5.63 11.91 12.22
C PRO A 75 -6.40 13.21 12.46
N THR A 76 -6.01 13.92 13.52
CA THR A 76 -6.42 15.32 13.73
C THR A 76 -5.43 16.24 13.03
N PHE A 77 -5.93 17.14 12.18
CA PHE A 77 -5.07 18.12 11.52
C PHE A 77 -4.66 19.26 12.47
N THR A 78 -3.39 19.66 12.42
CA THR A 78 -2.84 20.75 13.25
C THR A 78 -1.76 21.52 12.50
N GLU A 79 -1.46 22.75 12.94
CA GLU A 79 -0.51 23.65 12.28
C GLU A 79 0.94 23.41 12.72
N GLU A 80 1.15 22.92 13.94
CA GLU A 80 2.47 22.87 14.57
C GLU A 80 2.80 21.49 15.15
N VAL A 81 4.08 21.12 15.06
CA VAL A 81 4.63 19.96 15.76
C VAL A 81 4.92 20.38 17.20
N LYS A 82 4.36 19.68 18.18
CA LYS A 82 4.63 19.92 19.60
C LYS A 82 5.82 19.10 20.08
N ASP A 83 6.46 19.52 21.17
CA ASP A 83 7.66 18.86 21.71
C ASP A 83 7.43 17.38 22.08
N ASN A 84 6.20 17.00 22.44
CA ASN A 84 5.84 15.64 22.80
C ASN A 84 5.41 14.77 21.61
N TYR A 85 5.47 15.28 20.39
CA TYR A 85 5.06 14.54 19.20
C TYR A 85 6.18 13.64 18.69
N ILE A 86 5.85 12.36 18.56
CA ILE A 86 6.72 11.34 17.96
C ILE A 86 6.29 11.15 16.51
N LYS A 87 7.24 11.28 15.58
CA LYS A 87 6.96 11.14 14.15
C LYS A 87 6.59 9.70 13.80
N ILE A 88 5.54 9.53 13.00
CA ILE A 88 5.18 8.26 12.37
C ILE A 88 5.81 8.24 10.99
N ASP A 89 6.70 7.28 10.76
CA ASP A 89 7.30 7.10 9.44
C ASP A 89 6.24 6.62 8.44
N LEU A 90 6.13 7.36 7.33
CA LEU A 90 5.34 6.94 6.18
C LEU A 90 6.03 5.77 5.48
N ARG A 91 5.28 5.06 4.65
CA ARG A 91 5.77 3.86 3.97
C ARG A 91 6.89 4.22 3.00
N ASN A 92 7.98 3.48 3.08
CA ASN A 92 9.07 3.55 2.11
C ASN A 92 8.65 2.89 0.78
N THR A 93 9.50 3.00 -0.25
CA THR A 93 9.21 2.45 -1.58
C THR A 93 8.91 0.95 -1.55
N TYR A 94 9.65 0.18 -0.74
CA TYR A 94 9.43 -1.26 -0.60
C TYR A 94 8.09 -1.56 0.06
N GLU A 95 7.78 -0.90 1.18
CA GLU A 95 6.50 -1.04 1.88
C GLU A 95 5.31 -0.66 0.99
N LYS A 96 5.44 0.39 0.17
CA LYS A 96 4.41 0.78 -0.80
C LYS A 96 4.19 -0.27 -1.88
N VAL A 97 5.24 -0.92 -2.36
CA VAL A 97 5.15 -1.99 -3.36
C VAL A 97 4.60 -3.28 -2.75
N SER A 98 5.02 -3.63 -1.53
CA SER A 98 4.68 -4.90 -0.88
C SER A 98 3.36 -4.89 -0.09
N LEU A 99 2.85 -3.73 0.35
CA LEU A 99 1.61 -3.62 1.14
C LEU A 99 0.38 -3.20 0.32
N PHE A 100 0.55 -2.85 -0.97
CA PHE A 100 -0.57 -2.52 -1.87
C PHE A 100 -0.98 -3.63 -2.85
N GLY A 101 -0.18 -4.68 -2.97
CA GLY A 101 -0.67 -5.95 -3.50
C GLY A 101 -0.89 -6.90 -2.34
N GLN A 102 -1.65 -7.97 -2.52
CA GLN A 102 -1.28 -9.21 -1.82
C GLN A 102 0.23 -9.44 -1.98
N PRO A 103 0.91 -10.12 -1.04
CA PRO A 103 2.35 -10.28 -1.11
C PRO A 103 2.71 -11.13 -2.34
N PHE A 104 2.81 -10.55 -3.53
CA PHE A 104 3.41 -11.21 -4.67
C PHE A 104 4.93 -11.16 -4.46
N ASN A 105 5.40 -11.83 -3.41
CA ASN A 105 6.79 -12.21 -3.30
C ASN A 105 7.01 -13.38 -4.28
N ALA A 106 8.24 -13.61 -4.73
CA ALA A 106 8.53 -14.67 -5.69
C ALA A 106 8.03 -16.05 -5.21
N PHE A 107 7.94 -16.28 -3.90
CA PHE A 107 7.43 -17.53 -3.34
C PHE A 107 5.91 -17.68 -3.51
N GLU A 108 5.13 -16.61 -3.32
CA GLU A 108 3.69 -16.61 -3.53
C GLU A 108 3.33 -16.68 -5.02
N PHE A 109 4.07 -15.97 -5.88
CA PHE A 109 3.97 -16.15 -7.33
C PHE A 109 4.21 -17.61 -7.71
N ASN A 110 5.33 -18.18 -7.27
CA ASN A 110 5.68 -19.56 -7.57
C ASN A 110 4.62 -20.53 -7.03
N ASN A 111 4.05 -20.29 -5.85
CA ASN A 111 2.96 -21.10 -5.30
C ASN A 111 1.68 -21.00 -6.13
N ASN A 112 1.26 -19.79 -6.52
CA ASN A 112 0.05 -19.60 -7.32
C ASN A 112 0.17 -20.27 -8.69
N ILE A 113 1.31 -20.08 -9.37
CA ILE A 113 1.60 -20.78 -10.62
C ILE A 113 1.62 -22.30 -10.39
N ARG A 114 2.24 -22.78 -9.31
CA ARG A 114 2.33 -24.22 -9.02
C ARG A 114 0.97 -24.86 -8.74
N ILE A 115 0.03 -24.13 -8.15
CA ILE A 115 -1.36 -24.57 -7.92
C ILE A 115 -2.16 -24.58 -9.22
N ALA A 116 -2.03 -23.52 -10.03
CA ALA A 116 -2.80 -23.34 -11.24
C ALA A 116 -2.39 -24.30 -12.37
N ILE A 117 -1.09 -24.62 -12.46
CA ILE A 117 -0.55 -25.47 -13.53
C ILE A 117 -0.92 -26.95 -13.29
N PRO A 118 -1.59 -27.62 -14.25
CA PRO A 118 -1.96 -29.02 -14.15
C PRO A 118 -0.80 -29.95 -13.86
N SER A 119 -1.05 -30.98 -13.04
CA SER A 119 -0.04 -31.97 -12.61
C SER A 119 0.72 -32.62 -13.78
N LYS A 120 0.11 -32.75 -14.97
CA LYS A 120 0.77 -33.26 -16.18
C LYS A 120 2.00 -32.45 -16.61
N PHE A 121 2.12 -31.19 -16.19
CA PHE A 121 3.24 -30.31 -16.53
C PHE A 121 4.31 -30.23 -15.42
N HIS A 122 4.11 -30.88 -14.27
CA HIS A 122 5.10 -30.92 -13.19
C HIS A 122 6.14 -32.02 -13.44
N PRO A 123 7.39 -31.84 -12.96
CA PRO A 123 7.92 -30.66 -12.29
C PRO A 123 8.36 -29.57 -13.29
N PHE A 124 8.26 -28.31 -12.87
CA PHE A 124 8.78 -27.18 -13.62
C PHE A 124 9.38 -26.14 -12.67
N HIS A 125 10.21 -25.25 -13.20
CA HIS A 125 10.68 -24.05 -12.54
C HIS A 125 10.12 -22.82 -13.26
N VAL A 126 9.78 -21.79 -12.50
CA VAL A 126 9.34 -20.50 -13.04
C VAL A 126 10.16 -19.40 -12.36
N ASP A 127 10.66 -18.48 -13.18
CA ASP A 127 11.36 -17.27 -12.75
C ASP A 127 10.68 -16.04 -13.35
N MET A 128 10.66 -14.95 -12.60
CA MET A 128 10.03 -13.70 -13.00
C MET A 128 11.05 -12.57 -12.96
N LYS A 129 11.21 -11.91 -14.11
CA LYS A 129 12.03 -10.72 -14.22
C LYS A 129 11.16 -9.48 -14.07
N TRP A 130 11.16 -8.95 -12.85
CA TRP A 130 10.34 -7.80 -12.47
C TRP A 130 10.55 -6.53 -13.30
N SER A 131 11.74 -6.35 -13.89
CA SER A 131 12.05 -5.14 -14.66
C SER A 131 11.24 -5.01 -15.95
N ASP A 132 10.81 -6.12 -16.53
CA ASP A 132 10.10 -6.17 -17.81
C ASP A 132 8.86 -7.08 -17.78
N ASN A 133 8.46 -7.55 -16.59
CA ASN A 133 7.34 -8.46 -16.36
C ASN A 133 7.38 -9.73 -17.23
N SER A 134 8.58 -10.20 -17.59
CA SER A 134 8.73 -11.45 -18.33
C SER A 134 8.77 -12.65 -17.39
N PHE A 135 8.12 -13.74 -17.82
CA PHE A 135 8.09 -15.02 -17.13
C PHE A 135 8.86 -16.06 -17.93
N THR A 136 9.74 -16.80 -17.27
CA THR A 136 10.50 -17.89 -17.91
C THR A 136 10.15 -19.21 -17.24
N PHE A 137 9.54 -20.12 -18.00
CA PHE A 137 9.26 -21.47 -17.56
C PHE A 137 10.31 -22.45 -18.08
N THR A 138 10.81 -23.31 -17.19
CA THR A 138 11.74 -24.39 -17.53
C THR A 138 11.11 -25.73 -17.17
N PHE A 139 10.92 -26.59 -18.18
CA PHE A 139 10.35 -27.92 -18.04
C PHE A 139 11.42 -28.99 -18.23
N ASN A 140 11.23 -30.15 -17.60
CA ASN A 140 12.09 -31.31 -17.77
C ASN A 140 11.74 -32.19 -19.00
N LYS A 141 10.78 -31.73 -19.81
CA LYS A 141 10.26 -32.42 -20.99
C LYS A 141 10.01 -31.42 -22.11
N GLU A 142 10.02 -31.90 -23.35
CA GLU A 142 9.55 -31.09 -24.48
C GLU A 142 8.02 -30.94 -24.40
N LEU A 143 7.56 -29.73 -24.72
CA LEU A 143 6.15 -29.38 -24.76
C LEU A 143 5.68 -29.29 -26.22
N THR A 144 4.46 -29.73 -26.47
CA THR A 144 3.81 -29.50 -27.77
C THR A 144 3.32 -28.06 -27.86
N PRO A 145 3.03 -27.53 -29.06
CA PRO A 145 2.44 -26.20 -29.21
C PRO A 145 1.15 -26.02 -28.40
N ASN A 146 0.28 -27.04 -28.40
CA ASN A 146 -0.96 -27.02 -27.61
C ASN A 146 -0.69 -26.97 -26.09
N ASP A 147 0.36 -27.64 -25.60
CA ASP A 147 0.75 -27.57 -24.19
C ASP A 147 1.19 -26.15 -23.81
N ILE A 148 1.93 -25.49 -24.69
CA ILE A 148 2.39 -24.10 -24.49
C ILE A 148 1.19 -23.15 -24.44
N ASP A 149 0.26 -23.26 -25.40
CA ASP A 149 -0.94 -22.41 -25.45
C ASP A 149 -1.80 -22.59 -24.19
N GLU A 150 -1.95 -23.83 -23.70
CA GLU A 150 -2.67 -24.12 -22.45
C GLU A 150 -2.01 -23.45 -21.24
N ILE A 151 -0.68 -23.52 -21.14
CA ILE A 151 0.08 -22.88 -20.04
C ILE A 151 -0.04 -21.35 -20.10
N ILE A 152 0.04 -20.75 -21.30
CA ILE A 152 -0.13 -19.30 -21.48
C ILE A 152 -1.53 -18.88 -21.02
N LEU A 153 -2.57 -19.57 -21.48
CA LEU A 153 -3.95 -19.26 -21.13
C LEU A 153 -4.18 -19.32 -19.61
N ILE A 154 -3.58 -20.31 -18.94
CA ILE A 154 -3.63 -20.42 -17.48
C ILE A 154 -2.96 -19.19 -16.84
N CYS A 155 -1.79 -18.77 -17.33
CA CYS A 155 -1.07 -17.63 -16.78
C CYS A 155 -1.79 -16.30 -17.01
N GLU A 156 -2.47 -16.11 -18.15
CA GLU A 156 -3.28 -14.92 -18.44
C GLU A 156 -4.55 -14.82 -17.59
N SER A 157 -5.00 -15.94 -17.01
CA SER A 157 -6.20 -16.02 -16.17
C SER A 157 -5.96 -15.76 -14.68
N LEU A 158 -4.70 -15.61 -14.27
CA LEU A 158 -4.25 -15.35 -12.90
C LEU A 158 -4.02 -13.85 -12.67
#